data_AF-A0A1G7HHA9-F1
#
_entry.id   AF-A0A1G7HHA9-F1
#
_cell.length_a   1.000
_cell.length_b   1.000
_cell.length_c   1.000
_cell.angle_alpha   90.00
_cell.angle_beta   90.00
_cell.angle_gamma   90.00
#
_symmetry.space_group_name_H-M   'P 1'
#
loop_
_entity.id
_entity.type
_entity.pdbx_description
1 polymer ?
#
loop_
_entity_poly.entity_id
_entity_poly.type
_entity_poly.pdbx_seq_one_letter_code
_entity_poly.pdbx_strand_id
1 'polypeptide(L)' 'MKKLLLLLAVLVLGFVLGIRYDRQLMQGECKAGAGEWTGTICVNSELLQ' A
#
# COMPACT_ATOMS: atom_id res chain seq x y z
N MET A 1 0.16 -0.40 -31.82
CA MET A 1 -0.78 0.31 -30.91
C MET A 1 -1.43 -0.61 -29.87
N LYS A 2 -2.25 -1.62 -30.22
CA LYS A 2 -2.92 -2.50 -29.24
C LYS A 2 -2.00 -3.19 -28.21
N LYS A 3 -0.82 -3.68 -28.65
CA LYS A 3 0.18 -4.31 -27.75
C LYS A 3 0.74 -3.33 -26.72
N LEU A 4 0.97 -2.07 -27.11
CA LEU A 4 1.46 -1.03 -26.22
C LEU A 4 0.41 -0.65 -25.16
N LEU A 5 -0.85 -0.51 -25.57
CA LEU A 5 -1.96 -0.24 -24.66
C LEU A 5 -2.14 -1.36 -23.63
N LEU A 6 -1.97 -2.62 -24.04
CA LEU A 6 -2.07 -3.77 -23.14
C LEU A 6 -0.92 -3.77 -22.12
N LEU A 7 0.31 -3.49 -22.56
CA LEU A 7 1.45 -3.35 -21.65
C LEU A 7 1.28 -2.20 -20.65
N LEU A 8 0.78 -1.05 -21.12
CA LEU A 8 0.46 0.09 -20.24
C LEU A 8 -0.64 -0.26 -19.24
N ALA A 9 -1.68 -0.98 -19.66
CA ALA A 9 -2.75 -1.41 -18.77
C ALA A 9 -2.23 -2.34 -17.67
N VAL A 10 -1.38 -3.32 -18.04
CA VAL A 10 -0.74 -4.23 -17.07
C VAL A 10 0.17 -3.45 -16.11
N LEU A 11 0.95 -2.50 -16.61
CA LEU A 11 1.83 -1.67 -15.80
C LEU A 11 1.03 -0.85 -14.78
N VAL A 12 -0.04 -0.17 -15.21
CA VAL A 12 -0.90 0.62 -14.33
C VAL A 12 -1.61 -0.27 -13.31
N LEU A 13 -2.11 -1.44 -13.73
CA LEU A 13 -2.71 -2.42 -12.82
C LEU A 13 -1.73 -2.88 -11.74
N GLY A 14 -0.53 -3.29 -12.14
CA GLY A 14 0.52 -3.72 -11.21
C GLY A 14 0.90 -2.61 -10.23
N PHE A 15 1.08 -1.38 -10.72
CA PHE A 15 1.41 -0.22 -9.89
C PHE A 15 0.32 0.07 -8.85
N VAL A 16 -0.95 0.09 -9.28
CA VAL A 16 -2.09 0.36 -8.40
C VAL A 16 -2.28 -0.76 -7.37
N LEU A 17 -2.09 -2.02 -7.76
CA LEU A 17 -2.15 -3.16 -6.85
C LEU A 17 -1.02 -3.11 -5.83
N GLY A 18 0.21 -2.79 -6.25
CA GLY A 18 1.37 -2.64 -5.37
C GLY A 18 1.13 -1.58 -4.29
N ILE A 19 0.69 -0.38 -4.67
CA ILE A 19 0.37 0.70 -3.71
C ILE A 19 -0.72 0.27 -2.73
N ARG A 20 -1.77 -0.42 -3.21
CA ARG A 20 -2.84 -0.91 -2.33
C ARG A 20 -2.34 -1.96 -1.36
N TYR A 21 -1.49 -2.88 -1.83
CA TYR A 21 -0.90 -3.91 -0.99
C TYR A 21 -0.02 -3.30 0.10
N ASP A 22 0.90 -2.40 -0.26
CA ASP A 22 1.76 -1.69 0.70
C ASP A 22 0.92 -0.96 1.76
N ARG A 23 -0.13 -0.25 1.33
CA ARG A 23 -1.01 0.48 2.26
C ARG A 23 -1.75 -0.46 3.21
N GLN A 24 -2.22 -1.60 2.72
CA GLN A 24 -2.88 -2.61 3.56
C GLN A 24 -1.91 -3.26 4.53
N LEU A 25 -0.68 -3.55 4.10
CA LEU A 25 0.36 -4.09 4.95
C LEU A 25 0.70 -3.11 6.08
N MET A 26 0.99 -1.84 5.75
CA MET A 26 1.27 -0.81 6.77
C MET A 26 0.11 -0.60 7.74
N GLN A 27 -1.13 -0.67 7.27
CA GLN A 27 -2.30 -0.62 8.14
C GLN A 27 -2.42 -1.85 9.05
N GLY A 28 -2.08 -3.03 8.55
CA GLY A 28 -2.05 -4.28 9.30
C GLY A 28 -1.00 -4.25 10.40
N GLU A 29 0.24 -3.90 10.04
CA GLU A 29 1.36 -3.74 10.98
C GLU A 29 1.04 -2.68 12.04
N CYS A 30 0.45 -1.54 11.63
CA CYS A 30 0.05 -0.49 12.57
C CYS A 30 -0.94 -0.99 13.62
N LYS A 31 -1.99 -1.72 13.19
CA LYS A 31 -2.98 -2.31 14.10
C LYS A 31 -2.36 -3.39 15.00
N ALA A 32 -1.44 -4.18 14.47
CA ALA A 32 -0.74 -5.21 15.23
C ALA A 32 0.15 -4.59 16.34
N GLY A 33 0.78 -3.45 16.05
CA GLY A 33 1.59 -2.69 17.01
C GLY A 33 0.82 -1.72 17.90
N ALA A 34 -0.50 -1.91 18.07
CA ALA A 34 -1.40 -1.04 18.85
C ALA A 34 -1.37 0.46 18.46
N GLY A 35 -0.91 0.78 17.25
CA GLY A 35 -0.83 2.14 16.73
C GLY A 35 -2.16 2.59 16.10
N GLU A 36 -2.32 3.91 16.00
CA GLU A 36 -3.49 4.52 15.36
C GLU A 36 -3.16 4.95 13.93
N TRP A 37 -3.97 4.48 12.97
CA TRP A 37 -3.81 4.81 11.56
C TRP A 37 -4.47 6.15 11.22
N THR A 38 -3.67 7.17 10.92
CA THR A 38 -4.14 8.55 10.65
C THR A 38 -4.52 8.80 9.18
N GLY A 39 -4.58 7.74 8.37
CA GLY A 39 -4.95 7.81 6.95
C GLY A 39 -3.76 7.61 6.01
N THR A 40 -2.59 8.14 6.34
CA THR A 40 -1.34 7.99 5.57
C THR A 40 -0.17 7.45 6.38
N ILE A 41 -0.14 7.67 7.69
CA ILE A 41 0.93 7.21 8.58
C ILE A 41 0.35 6.52 9.82
N CYS A 42 1.14 5.60 10.39
CA CYS A 42 0.88 5.02 11.70
C CYS A 42 1.52 5.88 12.78
N VAL A 43 0.76 6.21 13.83
CA VAL A 43 1.26 6.99 14.98
C VAL A 43 1.16 6.11 16.23
N ASN A 44 2.16 6.22 17.12
CA ASN A 44 2.24 5.46 18.39
C ASN A 44 2.30 3.93 18.23
N SER A 45 2.83 3.39 17.14
CA SER A 45 3.12 1.95 17.09
C SER A 45 4.40 1.63 17.84
N GLU A 46 4.36 0.63 18.71
CA GLU A 46 5.54 0.09 19.39
C GLU A 46 6.56 -0.51 18.40
N LEU A 47 6.14 -0.81 17.17
CA LEU A 47 7.00 -1.26 16.05
C LEU A 47 7.89 -0.15 15.45
N LEU A 48 7.60 1.13 15.74
CA LEU A 48 8.35 2.30 15.23
C LEU A 48 9.17 3.00 16.34
N GLN A 49 9.09 2.53 17.59
CA GLN A 49 9.98 2.94 18.69
C GLN A 49 11.20 2.03 18.75
#